data_AF-A0A484TY41-F1
#
_entry.id   AF-A0A484TY41-F1
#
_cell.length_a   1.000
_cell.length_b   1.000
_cell.length_c   1.000
_cell.angle_alpha   90.00
_cell.angle_beta   90.00
_cell.angle_gamma   90.00
#
_symmetry.space_group_name_H-M   'P 1'
#
loop_
_entity.id
_entity.type
_entity.pdbx_description
1 polymer ?
#
loop_
_entity_poly.entity_id
_entity_poly.type
_entity_poly.pdbx_seq_one_letter_code
_entity_poly.pdbx_strand_id
1 'polypeptide(L)'
;MKTRCQRCAIGALLAVTWLGSAWARPAITQASCTPAPQPLMYDCRVVLADGGQPVTAAVFTLTADMPAMPMAHHVPAVPAEPTGTAGEYRATVRLEMPGTWTLKLRVTRPAPDLLLRNIEIGAHGKPAGATSPHAGH
;
A
#
# COMPACT_ATOMS: atom_id res chain seq x y z
N MET A 1 72.74 8.41 32.46
CA MET A 1 72.20 7.06 32.15
C MET A 1 70.71 7.18 31.84
N LYS A 2 70.27 6.68 30.67
CA LYS A 2 68.87 6.34 30.25
C LYS A 2 67.80 7.46 30.30
N THR A 3 66.91 7.73 29.35
CA THR A 3 66.67 7.43 27.92
C THR A 3 65.34 8.13 27.56
N ARG A 4 65.27 8.84 26.42
CA ARG A 4 64.11 8.95 25.48
C ARG A 4 62.79 9.53 26.05
N CYS A 5 61.77 9.97 25.30
CA CYS A 5 61.38 10.06 23.89
C CYS A 5 60.27 11.15 23.90
N GLN A 6 60.37 12.22 23.11
CA GLN A 6 59.76 12.27 21.78
C GLN A 6 58.24 12.56 21.80
N ARG A 7 57.97 13.83 21.50
CA ARG A 7 56.84 14.44 20.77
C ARG A 7 55.76 13.52 20.17
N CYS A 8 54.58 14.14 20.07
CA CYS A 8 53.49 13.91 19.12
C CYS A 8 52.57 12.72 19.42
N ALA A 9 51.33 13.02 19.80
CA ALA A 9 50.24 12.92 18.83
C ALA A 9 48.94 13.45 19.46
N ILE A 10 48.44 14.56 18.94
CA ILE A 10 47.04 14.94 19.02
C ILE A 10 46.30 13.88 18.20
N GLY A 11 45.75 12.87 18.87
CA GLY A 11 44.90 11.86 18.25
C GLY A 11 43.55 12.48 17.92
N ALA A 12 43.38 12.97 16.70
CA ALA A 12 42.08 13.35 16.16
C ALA A 12 41.18 12.11 16.06
N LEU A 13 40.17 12.03 16.92
CA LEU A 13 39.07 11.08 16.77
C LEU A 13 38.26 11.47 15.53
N LEU A 14 38.57 10.85 14.39
CA LEU A 14 37.69 10.82 13.23
C LEU A 14 36.49 9.93 13.56
N ALA A 15 35.42 10.53 14.10
CA ALA A 15 34.12 9.89 14.15
C ALA A 15 33.55 9.84 12.72
N VAL A 16 33.83 8.75 12.01
CA VAL A 16 33.14 8.43 10.75
C VAL A 16 31.71 8.05 11.12
N THR A 17 30.80 9.03 11.04
CA THR A 17 29.37 8.79 11.16
C THR A 17 28.88 8.20 9.83
N TRP A 18 28.70 6.88 9.82
CA TRP A 18 27.95 6.19 8.77
C TRP A 18 26.47 6.61 8.87
N LEU A 19 26.11 7.77 8.32
CA LEU A 19 24.72 8.00 7.94
C LEU A 19 24.48 7.18 6.67
N GLY A 20 24.06 5.93 6.85
CA GLY A 20 23.51 5.16 5.75
C GLY A 20 22.33 5.93 5.17
N SER A 21 22.44 6.35 3.91
CA SER A 21 21.31 6.87 3.17
C SER A 21 20.31 5.72 3.01
N ALA A 22 19.30 5.64 3.87
CA ALA A 22 18.11 4.87 3.56
C ALA A 22 17.40 5.65 2.46
N TRP A 23 17.52 5.18 1.22
CA TRP A 23 16.72 5.73 0.13
C TRP A 23 15.29 5.39 0.49
N ALA A 24 14.49 6.41 0.76
CA ALA A 24 13.07 6.20 0.95
C ALA A 24 12.50 5.57 -0.32
N ARG A 25 11.51 4.70 -0.13
CA ARG A 25 10.78 4.07 -1.23
C ARG A 25 9.33 4.53 -1.12
N PRO A 26 8.61 4.63 -2.25
CA PRO A 26 7.18 4.86 -2.24
C PRO A 26 6.47 3.88 -1.29
N ALA A 27 5.55 4.41 -0.49
CA ALA A 27 4.75 3.63 0.44
C ALA A 27 3.31 4.15 0.48
N ILE A 28 2.40 3.26 0.86
CA ILE A 28 1.00 3.62 1.14
C ILE A 28 0.95 4.20 2.56
N THR A 29 0.79 5.51 2.68
CA THR A 29 0.68 6.18 3.98
C THR A 29 -0.74 6.08 4.54
N GLN A 30 -1.74 6.15 3.66
CA GLN A 30 -3.16 5.99 4.00
C GLN A 30 -3.86 5.16 2.94
N ALA A 31 -4.79 4.31 3.38
CA ALA A 31 -5.72 3.60 2.51
C ALA A 31 -7.05 3.45 3.25
N SER A 32 -8.14 3.81 2.58
CA SER A 32 -9.50 3.62 3.07
C SER A 32 -10.41 3.26 1.90
N CYS A 33 -11.42 2.44 2.16
CA CYS A 33 -12.44 2.11 1.18
C CYS A 33 -13.80 2.39 1.80
N THR A 34 -14.59 3.22 1.14
CA THR A 34 -15.93 3.60 1.58
C THR A 34 -16.98 3.04 0.62
N PRO A 35 -18.18 2.68 1.09
CA PRO A 35 -19.22 2.15 0.22
C PRO A 35 -19.58 3.11 -0.91
N ALA A 36 -19.66 2.59 -2.13
CA ALA A 36 -20.23 3.26 -3.28
C ALA A 36 -21.74 2.96 -3.37
N PRO A 37 -22.51 3.66 -4.23
CA PRO A 37 -23.95 3.46 -4.32
C PRO A 37 -24.40 2.04 -4.68
N GLN A 38 -23.60 1.31 -5.45
CA GLN A 38 -23.91 -0.06 -5.84
C GLN A 38 -23.53 -1.07 -4.74
N PRO A 39 -24.32 -2.13 -4.51
CA PRO A 39 -24.00 -3.17 -3.54
C PRO A 39 -22.60 -3.75 -3.77
N LEU A 40 -21.87 -3.97 -2.68
CA LEU A 40 -20.51 -4.53 -2.69
C LEU A 40 -19.47 -3.68 -3.44
N MET A 41 -19.82 -2.48 -3.91
CA MET A 41 -18.87 -1.57 -4.53
C MET A 41 -18.32 -0.60 -3.51
N TYR A 42 -17.04 -0.30 -3.64
CA TYR A 42 -16.30 0.55 -2.71
C TYR A 42 -15.44 1.53 -3.50
N ASP A 43 -15.51 2.80 -3.11
CA ASP A 43 -14.58 3.83 -3.52
C ASP A 43 -13.36 3.76 -2.60
N CYS A 44 -12.24 3.24 -3.12
CA CYS A 44 -11.00 3.13 -2.39
C CYS A 44 -10.12 4.33 -2.68
N ARG A 45 -9.75 5.05 -1.62
CA ARG A 45 -8.78 6.16 -1.63
C ARG A 45 -7.47 5.68 -1.05
N VAL A 46 -6.38 5.96 -1.77
CA VAL A 46 -5.01 5.63 -1.34
C VAL A 46 -4.12 6.86 -1.45
N VAL A 47 -3.23 7.03 -0.48
CA VAL A 47 -2.23 8.10 -0.47
C VAL A 47 -0.85 7.47 -0.55
N LEU A 48 -0.07 7.90 -1.55
CA LEU A 48 1.29 7.46 -1.79
C LEU A 48 2.28 8.56 -1.42
N ALA A 49 3.30 8.21 -0.63
CA ALA A 49 4.41 9.10 -0.33
C ALA A 49 5.75 8.38 -0.43
N ASP A 50 6.79 9.11 -0.83
CA ASP A 50 8.18 8.69 -0.83
C ASP A 50 9.00 9.66 0.02
N GLY A 51 9.57 9.18 1.12
CA GLY A 51 10.31 10.03 2.06
C GLY A 51 9.47 11.18 2.65
N GLY A 52 8.16 10.99 2.75
CA GLY A 52 7.21 12.02 3.21
C GLY A 52 6.73 12.98 2.11
N GLN A 53 7.27 12.90 0.89
CA GLN A 53 6.80 13.69 -0.25
C GLN A 53 5.71 12.93 -1.02
N PRO A 54 4.62 13.59 -1.44
CA PRO A 54 3.56 12.93 -2.19
C PRO A 54 4.07 12.41 -3.55
N VAL A 55 3.76 11.16 -3.87
CA VAL A 55 4.10 10.59 -5.18
C VAL A 55 3.05 11.02 -6.20
N THR A 56 3.36 12.01 -7.03
CA THR A 56 2.46 12.54 -8.07
C THR A 56 2.62 11.78 -9.39
N ALA A 57 1.57 11.83 -10.22
CA ALA A 57 1.53 11.19 -11.55
C ALA A 57 1.91 9.69 -11.56
N ALA A 58 1.70 8.99 -10.43
CA ALA A 58 1.87 7.56 -10.35
C ALA A 58 0.85 6.87 -11.25
N VAL A 59 1.28 5.78 -11.87
CA VAL A 59 0.37 4.89 -12.61
C VAL A 59 0.46 3.54 -11.98
N PHE A 60 -0.69 3.02 -11.58
CA PHE A 60 -0.80 1.71 -10.97
C PHE A 60 -2.20 1.14 -11.15
N THR A 61 -2.27 -0.19 -11.01
CA THR A 61 -3.54 -0.89 -10.86
C THR A 61 -3.72 -1.35 -9.42
N LEU A 62 -4.94 -1.22 -8.91
CA LEU A 62 -5.38 -1.77 -7.64
C LEU A 62 -5.97 -3.16 -7.88
N THR A 63 -5.47 -4.15 -7.15
CA THR A 63 -6.10 -5.46 -6.95
C THR A 63 -6.33 -5.67 -5.46
N ALA A 64 -7.16 -6.62 -5.09
CA ALA A 64 -7.34 -6.98 -3.70
C ALA A 64 -7.65 -8.47 -3.57
N ASP A 65 -7.11 -9.08 -2.51
CA ASP A 65 -7.35 -10.48 -2.18
C ASP A 65 -7.77 -10.59 -0.71
N MET A 66 -8.63 -11.56 -0.41
CA MET A 66 -8.99 -11.89 0.97
C MET A 66 -8.01 -12.95 1.52
N PRO A 67 -7.13 -12.65 2.49
CA PRO A 67 -6.10 -13.60 2.93
C PRO A 67 -6.66 -14.86 3.59
N ALA A 68 -7.83 -14.78 4.23
CA ALA A 68 -8.47 -15.91 4.90
C ALA A 68 -8.96 -16.98 3.91
N MET A 69 -9.26 -16.61 2.67
CA MET A 69 -9.66 -17.53 1.59
C MET A 69 -8.90 -17.17 0.31
N PRO A 70 -7.59 -17.51 0.25
CA PRO A 70 -6.75 -17.18 -0.89
C PRO A 70 -7.36 -17.73 -2.18
N MET A 71 -7.27 -16.97 -3.28
CA MET A 71 -7.72 -17.34 -4.63
C MET A 71 -9.25 -17.48 -4.83
N ALA A 72 -10.05 -17.57 -3.77
CA ALA A 72 -11.51 -17.66 -3.88
C ALA A 72 -12.17 -16.30 -4.13
N HIS A 73 -11.58 -15.23 -3.55
CA HIS A 73 -12.08 -13.87 -3.68
C HIS A 73 -10.95 -12.94 -4.08
N HIS A 74 -10.97 -12.51 -5.34
CA HIS A 74 -9.98 -11.66 -5.96
C HIS A 74 -10.68 -10.55 -6.73
N VAL A 75 -10.17 -9.33 -6.56
CA VAL A 75 -10.59 -8.18 -7.35
C VAL A 75 -9.70 -8.07 -8.59
N PRO A 76 -10.26 -8.06 -9.82
CA PRO A 76 -9.47 -7.84 -11.03
C PRO A 76 -8.75 -6.49 -10.97
N ALA A 77 -7.65 -6.36 -11.74
CA ALA A 77 -6.88 -5.13 -11.77
C ALA A 77 -7.73 -3.94 -12.23
N VAL A 78 -7.92 -2.97 -11.34
CA VAL A 78 -8.62 -1.71 -11.61
C VAL A 78 -7.61 -0.57 -11.68
N PRO A 79 -7.55 0.22 -12.77
CA PRO A 79 -6.72 1.41 -12.82
C PRO A 79 -7.10 2.41 -11.71
N ALA A 80 -6.09 2.99 -11.07
CA ALA A 80 -6.31 4.07 -10.11
C ALA A 80 -6.17 5.43 -10.80
N GLU A 81 -7.10 6.33 -10.49
CA GLU A 81 -7.18 7.68 -11.05
C GLU A 81 -6.77 8.72 -10.00
N PRO A 82 -6.05 9.79 -10.37
CA PRO A 82 -5.72 10.88 -9.45
C PRO A 82 -6.99 11.64 -9.03
N THR A 83 -7.07 12.07 -7.77
CA THR A 83 -8.25 12.81 -7.25
C THR A 83 -8.14 14.32 -7.37
N GLY A 84 -6.98 14.83 -7.80
CA GLY A 84 -6.62 16.25 -7.78
C GLY A 84 -5.82 16.67 -6.55
N THR A 85 -5.82 15.86 -5.47
CA THR A 85 -4.91 16.04 -4.33
C THR A 85 -3.58 15.34 -4.58
N ALA A 86 -2.47 16.02 -4.32
CA ALA A 86 -1.13 15.48 -4.59
C ALA A 86 -0.88 14.18 -3.79
N GLY A 87 -0.46 13.12 -4.49
CA GLY A 87 -0.21 11.81 -3.88
C GLY A 87 -1.46 10.97 -3.63
N GLU A 88 -2.65 11.49 -3.91
CA GLU A 88 -3.91 10.81 -3.67
C GLU A 88 -4.55 10.27 -4.95
N TYR A 89 -5.01 9.03 -4.86
CA TYR A 89 -5.62 8.29 -5.96
C TYR A 89 -6.88 7.58 -5.49
N ARG A 90 -7.76 7.31 -6.45
CA ARG A 90 -9.04 6.63 -6.26
C ARG A 90 -9.17 5.46 -7.23
N ALA A 91 -9.71 4.35 -6.75
CA ALA A 91 -10.18 3.26 -7.59
C ALA A 91 -11.48 2.70 -7.02
N THR A 92 -12.43 2.39 -7.90
CA THR A 92 -13.69 1.76 -7.49
C THR A 92 -13.61 0.26 -7.70
N VAL A 93 -13.74 -0.50 -6.63
CA VAL A 93 -13.60 -1.97 -6.63
C VAL A 93 -14.86 -2.63 -6.12
N ARG A 94 -15.06 -3.90 -6.49
CA ARG A 94 -16.10 -4.75 -5.90
C ARG A 94 -15.47 -5.65 -4.84
N LEU A 95 -15.88 -5.53 -3.58
CA LEU A 95 -15.42 -6.37 -2.48
C LEU A 95 -16.61 -7.20 -2.01
N GLU A 96 -16.55 -8.50 -2.24
CA GLU A 96 -17.73 -9.37 -2.22
C GLU A 96 -18.22 -9.71 -0.81
N MET A 97 -17.35 -9.53 0.19
CA MET A 97 -17.62 -9.93 1.56
C MET A 97 -16.97 -8.99 2.58
N PRO A 98 -17.58 -8.85 3.77
CA PRO A 98 -16.94 -8.19 4.90
C PRO A 98 -15.69 -8.95 5.36
N GLY A 99 -14.77 -8.24 6.01
CA GLY A 99 -13.57 -8.80 6.61
C GLY A 99 -12.29 -8.10 6.15
N THR A 100 -11.16 -8.71 6.47
CA THR A 100 -9.84 -8.20 6.10
C THR A 100 -9.51 -8.51 4.64
N TRP A 101 -9.15 -7.47 3.90
CA TRP A 101 -8.66 -7.56 2.52
C TRP A 101 -7.24 -6.99 2.43
N THR A 102 -6.41 -7.57 1.56
CA THR A 102 -5.09 -7.02 1.21
C THR A 102 -5.19 -6.31 -0.12
N LEU A 103 -5.12 -4.98 -0.11
CA LEU A 103 -4.92 -4.17 -1.31
C LEU A 103 -3.51 -4.39 -1.85
N LYS A 104 -3.39 -4.58 -3.16
CA LYS A 104 -2.11 -4.66 -3.87
C LYS A 104 -2.09 -3.64 -5.00
N LEU A 105 -1.16 -2.69 -4.91
CA LEU A 105 -0.95 -1.65 -5.89
C LEU A 105 0.26 -2.04 -6.72
N ARG A 106 0.03 -2.46 -7.97
CA ARG A 106 1.10 -2.71 -8.92
C ARG A 106 1.44 -1.42 -9.65
N VAL A 107 2.49 -0.75 -9.18
CA VAL A 107 2.96 0.52 -9.69
C VAL A 107 3.84 0.28 -10.92
N THR A 108 3.65 1.09 -11.96
CA THR A 108 4.46 1.09 -13.18
C THR A 108 5.20 2.42 -13.39
N ARG A 109 4.70 3.52 -12.80
CA ARG A 109 5.36 4.82 -12.77
C ARG A 109 5.28 5.44 -11.37
N PRO A 110 6.30 6.19 -10.91
CA PRO A 110 7.53 6.57 -11.63
C PRO A 110 8.56 5.45 -11.79
N ALA A 111 8.50 4.42 -10.93
CA ALA A 111 9.29 3.21 -11.06
C ALA A 111 8.41 1.99 -10.72
N PRO A 112 8.66 0.81 -11.29
CA PRO A 112 7.93 -0.40 -10.95
C PRO A 112 8.05 -0.77 -9.48
N ASP A 113 6.91 -1.02 -8.83
CA ASP A 113 6.86 -1.46 -7.44
C ASP A 113 5.57 -2.25 -7.16
N LEU A 114 5.55 -2.97 -6.04
CA LEU A 114 4.36 -3.64 -5.52
C LEU A 114 4.14 -3.23 -4.06
N LEU A 115 3.14 -2.40 -3.84
CA LEU A 115 2.78 -1.92 -2.50
C LEU A 115 1.58 -2.71 -1.98
N LEU A 116 1.66 -3.14 -0.71
CA LEU A 116 0.62 -3.96 -0.07
C LEU A 116 0.07 -3.23 1.16
N ARG A 117 -1.25 -3.27 1.34
CA ARG A 117 -1.89 -2.72 2.54
C ARG A 117 -3.13 -3.51 2.90
N ASN A 118 -3.20 -3.96 4.16
CA ASN A 118 -4.44 -4.54 4.69
C ASN A 118 -5.44 -3.44 5.04
N ILE A 119 -6.71 -3.71 4.75
CA ILE A 119 -7.87 -2.89 5.11
C ILE A 119 -8.95 -3.78 5.71
N GLU A 120 -9.82 -3.20 6.52
CA GLU A 120 -11.00 -3.87 7.07
C GLU A 120 -12.25 -3.35 6.38
N ILE A 121 -13.10 -4.26 5.89
CA ILE A 121 -14.34 -3.94 5.20
C ILE A 121 -15.53 -4.36 6.04
N GLY A 122 -16.40 -3.41 6.35
CA GLY A 122 -17.68 -3.68 7.02
C GLY A 122 -18.71 -4.30 6.08
N ALA A 123 -19.86 -4.68 6.62
CA ALA A 123 -20.97 -5.15 5.80
C ALA A 123 -21.64 -3.98 5.07
N HIS A 124 -21.55 -3.96 3.72
CA HIS A 124 -22.22 -2.96 2.89
C HIS A 124 -22.94 -3.59 1.69
N GLY A 125 -24.27 -3.58 1.75
CA GLY A 125 -25.13 -4.22 0.77
C GLY A 125 -25.11 -5.75 0.91
N LYS A 126 -26.28 -6.38 1.06
CA LYS A 126 -26.38 -7.84 0.95
C LYS A 126 -26.15 -8.20 -0.54
N PRO A 127 -25.30 -9.19 -0.89
CA PRO A 127 -25.29 -9.73 -2.23
C PRO A 127 -26.72 -10.18 -2.57
N ALA A 128 -27.34 -9.55 -3.57
CA ALA A 128 -28.62 -10.02 -4.06
C ALA A 128 -28.36 -11.31 -4.86
N GLY A 129 -28.76 -12.46 -4.31
CA GLY A 129 -28.96 -13.69 -5.09
C GLY A 129 -27.90 -14.77 -4.90
N ALA A 130 -28.08 -15.57 -3.85
CA ALA A 130 -27.89 -17.02 -3.94
C ALA A 130 -29.14 -17.69 -3.35
N THR A 131 -30.30 -17.45 -3.98
CA THR A 131 -31.43 -18.38 -3.84
C THR A 131 -31.02 -19.67 -4.54
N SER A 132 -30.61 -20.66 -3.76
CA SER A 132 -30.41 -22.03 -4.22
C SER A 132 -31.76 -22.59 -4.68
N PRO A 133 -31.95 -23.00 -5.94
CA PRO A 133 -33.10 -23.81 -6.33
C PRO A 133 -32.74 -25.27 -6.01
N HIS A 134 -32.94 -25.66 -4.75
CA HIS A 134 -33.02 -27.07 -4.38
C HIS A 134 -34.25 -27.30 -3.52
N ALA A 135 -35.39 -27.32 -4.20
CA ALA A 135 -36.55 -28.09 -3.79
C ALA A 135 -36.86 -29.02 -4.97
N GLY A 136 -36.35 -30.25 -4.88
CA GLY A 136 -36.56 -31.30 -5.86
C GLY A 136 -36.32 -32.65 -5.21
N HIS A 137 -37.42 -33.42 -5.14
CA HIS A 137 -37.61 -34.81 -4.68
C HIS A 137 -37.94 -35.01 -3.20
#